data_AF-A0A9X1HNY4-F1
#
_entry.id   AF-A0A9X1HNY4-F1
#
_cell.length_a   1.000
_cell.length_b   1.000
_cell.length_c   1.000
_cell.angle_alpha   90.00
_cell.angle_beta   90.00
_cell.angle_gamma   90.00
#
_symmetry.space_group_name_H-M   'P 1'
#
loop_
_entity.id
_entity.type
_entity.pdbx_description
1 polymer ?
#
loop_
_entity_poly.entity_id
_entity_poly.type
_entity_poly.pdbx_seq_one_letter_code
_entity_poly.pdbx_strand_id
1 'polypeptide(L)'
;MINLTAYRRPTMWKNILAFMISLTFMIVWLPFIRSICDGSSYPWGTQYFGFTFYGNGITTDFIFVVIQFLFYVFLMYSIYRVKDRTIFYGLLLVWFVNVFGNLLYDIAVNGDSMFHGETLNVHISITWIVIPLSVLALFVIYKVIREDAAGPVVNDPWTRRNTLMAILILGPIPVQAVLLATGEPDGLTDQIGVLMSITQCFLLPFVYRPYKSVQEFTTVQTATE
;
A
#
# COMPACT_ATOMS: atom_id res chain seq x y z
N MET A 1 17.17 20.48 -3.15
CA MET A 1 16.72 19.13 -2.75
C MET A 1 15.42 19.28 -1.97
N ILE A 2 14.37 18.54 -2.33
CA ILE A 2 13.09 18.56 -1.60
C ILE A 2 13.36 18.05 -0.18
N ASN A 3 13.13 18.88 0.84
CA ASN A 3 13.29 18.49 2.23
C ASN A 3 12.09 17.63 2.65
N LEU A 4 12.22 16.31 2.51
CA LEU A 4 11.19 15.35 2.92
C LEU A 4 11.27 15.12 4.43
N THR A 5 10.71 16.02 5.23
CA THR A 5 10.66 15.92 6.70
C THR A 5 9.52 15.00 7.16
N ALA A 6 9.77 14.18 8.19
CA ALA A 6 8.72 13.49 8.95
C ALA A 6 8.31 14.30 10.17
N TYR A 7 7.00 14.34 10.42
CA TYR A 7 6.37 15.07 11.51
C TYR A 7 5.85 14.16 12.63
N ARG A 8 5.95 12.84 12.45
CA ARG A 8 5.42 11.85 13.37
C ARG A 8 6.35 10.66 13.50
N ARG A 9 6.46 10.13 14.72
CA ARG A 9 7.23 8.90 14.99
C ARG A 9 6.44 7.63 14.65
N PRO A 10 7.11 6.50 14.39
CA PRO A 10 6.48 5.20 14.25
C PRO A 10 5.91 4.75 15.59
N THR A 11 4.67 4.24 15.59
CA THR A 11 4.04 3.59 16.74
C THR A 11 3.54 2.21 16.31
N MET A 12 3.18 1.37 17.28
CA MET A 12 2.61 0.05 16.99
C MET A 12 1.38 0.15 16.09
N TRP A 13 0.44 1.07 16.39
CA TRP A 13 -0.78 1.23 15.62
C TRP A 13 -0.54 1.78 14.21
N LYS A 14 0.44 2.67 14.04
CA LYS A 14 0.83 3.13 12.69
C LYS A 14 1.46 2.02 11.86
N ASN A 15 2.19 1.09 12.48
CA ASN A 15 2.72 -0.09 11.79
C ASN A 15 1.59 -1.07 11.41
N ILE A 16 0.63 -1.32 12.32
CA ILE A 16 -0.55 -2.14 12.02
C ILE A 16 -1.35 -1.51 10.88
N LEU A 17 -1.61 -0.20 10.94
CA LEU A 17 -2.30 0.53 9.88
C LEU A 17 -1.54 0.45 8.55
N ALA A 18 -0.23 0.67 8.55
CA ALA A 18 0.60 0.54 7.35
C ALA A 18 0.51 -0.87 6.74
N PHE A 19 0.49 -1.91 7.58
CA PHE A 19 0.30 -3.28 7.12
C PHE A 19 -1.08 -3.49 6.48
N MET A 20 -2.17 -2.98 7.08
CA MET A 20 -3.52 -3.06 6.51
C MET A 20 -3.63 -2.29 5.18
N ILE A 21 -3.00 -1.11 5.09
CA ILE A 21 -2.91 -0.33 3.85
C ILE A 21 -2.12 -1.11 2.80
N SER A 22 -0.99 -1.74 3.16
CA SER A 22 -0.21 -2.57 2.23
C SER A 22 -0.98 -3.79 1.71
N LEU A 23 -1.76 -4.45 2.57
CA LEU A 23 -2.58 -5.59 2.18
C LEU A 23 -3.61 -5.19 1.10
N THR A 24 -4.25 -4.04 1.28
CA THR A 24 -5.27 -3.52 0.34
C THR A 24 -4.64 -2.88 -0.90
N PHE A 25 -3.46 -2.28 -0.75
CA PHE A 25 -2.65 -1.76 -1.85
C PHE A 25 -2.23 -2.84 -2.85
N MET A 26 -2.07 -4.09 -2.41
CA MET A 26 -1.73 -5.21 -3.28
C MET A 26 -2.71 -5.35 -4.47
N ILE A 27 -4.00 -5.08 -4.25
CA ILE A 27 -5.06 -5.12 -5.28
C ILE A 27 -4.82 -4.08 -6.39
N VAL A 28 -4.04 -3.03 -6.10
CA VAL A 28 -3.70 -1.96 -7.04
C VAL A 28 -2.30 -2.14 -7.60
N TRP A 29 -1.33 -2.48 -6.74
CA TRP A 29 0.07 -2.64 -7.11
C TRP A 29 0.30 -3.77 -8.11
N LEU A 30 -0.35 -4.92 -7.89
CA LEU A 30 -0.20 -6.07 -8.79
C LEU A 30 -0.69 -5.73 -10.20
N PRO A 31 -1.93 -5.24 -10.40
CA PRO A 31 -2.35 -4.83 -11.73
C PRO A 31 -1.51 -3.72 -12.32
N PHE A 32 -1.03 -2.77 -11.51
CA PHE A 32 -0.19 -1.69 -11.98
C PHE A 32 1.13 -2.20 -12.57
N ILE A 33 1.87 -3.01 -11.82
CA ILE A 33 3.16 -3.55 -12.28
C ILE A 33 2.97 -4.52 -13.44
N ARG A 34 2.03 -5.47 -13.33
CA ARG A 34 1.83 -6.48 -14.37
C ARG A 34 1.34 -5.86 -15.68
N SER A 35 0.48 -4.84 -15.63
CA SER A 35 0.05 -4.16 -16.87
C SER A 35 1.19 -3.43 -17.57
N ILE A 36 2.18 -2.92 -16.82
CA ILE A 36 3.36 -2.25 -17.37
C ILE A 36 4.38 -3.28 -17.89
N CYS A 37 4.56 -4.40 -17.20
CA CYS A 37 5.59 -5.39 -17.49
C CYS A 37 5.14 -6.46 -18.49
N ASP A 38 4.02 -7.13 -18.21
CA ASP A 38 3.43 -8.19 -19.02
C ASP A 38 2.76 -7.59 -20.28
N GLY A 39 2.28 -6.34 -20.16
CA GLY A 39 1.60 -5.65 -21.24
C GLY A 39 0.24 -6.27 -21.55
N SER A 40 -0.09 -6.41 -22.84
CA SER A 40 -1.42 -6.84 -23.31
C SER A 40 -1.77 -8.30 -23.00
N SER A 41 -0.84 -9.10 -22.46
CA SER A 41 -1.09 -10.48 -22.06
C SER A 41 -1.73 -10.59 -20.67
N TYR A 42 -1.67 -9.55 -19.84
CA TYR A 42 -2.19 -9.57 -18.47
C TYR A 42 -3.60 -8.99 -18.39
N PRO A 43 -4.63 -9.84 -18.19
CA PRO A 43 -5.98 -9.37 -17.91
C PRO A 43 -6.10 -8.87 -16.47
N TRP A 44 -6.85 -7.79 -16.28
CA TRP A 44 -7.23 -7.30 -14.97
C TRP A 44 -8.62 -6.71 -14.99
N GLY A 45 -9.28 -6.72 -13.84
CA GLY A 45 -10.59 -6.13 -13.68
C GLY A 45 -10.94 -5.91 -12.22
N THR A 46 -11.80 -4.93 -11.98
CA THR A 46 -12.33 -4.65 -10.65
C THR A 46 -13.71 -4.03 -10.74
N GLN A 47 -14.57 -4.37 -9.77
CA GLN A 47 -15.84 -3.70 -9.57
C GLN A 47 -15.67 -2.62 -8.51
N TYR A 48 -16.14 -1.42 -8.82
CA TYR A 48 -16.07 -0.25 -7.95
C TYR A 48 -17.41 0.47 -7.92
N PHE A 49 -18.15 0.30 -6.82
CA PHE A 49 -19.48 0.87 -6.58
C PHE A 49 -20.45 0.68 -7.77
N GLY A 50 -20.50 -0.56 -8.29
CA GLY A 50 -21.38 -0.94 -9.41
C GLY A 50 -20.83 -0.61 -10.81
N PHE A 51 -19.70 0.09 -10.90
CA PHE A 51 -18.97 0.27 -12.16
C PHE A 51 -17.94 -0.83 -12.33
N THR A 52 -17.76 -1.31 -13.56
CA THR A 52 -16.74 -2.30 -13.89
C THR A 52 -15.62 -1.62 -14.66
N PHE A 53 -14.40 -1.74 -14.16
CA PHE A 53 -13.17 -1.33 -14.85
C PHE A 53 -12.40 -2.59 -15.23
N TYR A 54 -11.99 -2.71 -16.48
CA TYR A 54 -11.27 -3.90 -16.94
C TYR A 54 -10.38 -3.62 -18.15
N GLY A 55 -9.40 -4.48 -18.38
CA GLY A 55 -8.53 -4.37 -19.53
C GLY A 55 -7.46 -5.46 -19.57
N ASN A 56 -6.73 -5.49 -20.68
CA ASN A 56 -5.55 -6.32 -20.85
C ASN A 56 -4.35 -5.40 -21.02
N GLY A 57 -3.46 -5.36 -20.03
CA GLY A 57 -2.37 -4.39 -19.97
C GLY A 57 -2.84 -2.95 -19.79
N ILE A 58 -2.17 -2.02 -20.47
CA ILE A 58 -2.49 -0.59 -20.42
C ILE A 58 -3.61 -0.26 -21.41
N THR A 59 -4.84 -0.17 -20.91
CA THR A 59 -6.03 0.32 -21.63
C THR A 59 -6.47 1.68 -21.08
N THR A 60 -7.52 2.29 -21.65
CA THR A 60 -8.08 3.55 -21.12
C THR A 60 -8.50 3.42 -19.66
N ASP A 61 -9.12 2.30 -19.27
CA ASP A 61 -9.56 2.03 -17.90
C ASP A 61 -8.41 1.93 -16.91
N PHE A 62 -7.17 1.69 -17.38
CA PHE A 62 -5.98 1.64 -16.54
C PHE A 62 -5.73 2.95 -15.78
N ILE A 63 -6.30 4.08 -16.24
CA ILE A 63 -6.27 5.34 -15.50
C ILE A 63 -6.84 5.20 -14.08
N PHE A 64 -7.83 4.33 -13.89
CA PHE A 64 -8.38 4.03 -12.56
C PHE A 64 -7.30 3.42 -11.65
N VAL A 65 -6.54 2.44 -12.15
CA VAL A 65 -5.43 1.81 -11.42
C VAL A 65 -4.35 2.84 -11.08
N VAL A 66 -4.00 3.72 -12.02
CA VAL A 66 -3.03 4.80 -11.80
C VAL A 66 -3.49 5.76 -10.69
N ILE A 67 -4.74 6.20 -10.72
CA ILE A 67 -5.30 7.09 -9.69
C ILE A 67 -5.26 6.43 -8.32
N GLN A 68 -5.67 5.17 -8.23
CA GLN A 68 -5.60 4.39 -6.99
C GLN A 68 -4.16 4.24 -6.51
N PHE A 69 -3.22 3.95 -7.42
CA PHE A 69 -1.80 3.83 -7.09
C PHE A 69 -1.26 5.11 -6.45
N LEU A 70 -1.52 6.26 -7.09
CA LEU A 70 -1.12 7.58 -6.58
C LEU A 70 -1.77 7.88 -5.21
N PHE A 71 -3.04 7.52 -5.05
CA PHE A 71 -3.75 7.64 -3.77
C PHE A 71 -3.04 6.85 -2.66
N TYR A 72 -2.71 5.58 -2.89
CA TYR A 72 -2.02 4.74 -1.91
C TYR A 72 -0.61 5.23 -1.59
N VAL A 73 0.15 5.65 -2.60
CA VAL A 73 1.48 6.25 -2.40
C VAL A 73 1.38 7.49 -1.51
N PHE A 74 0.41 8.37 -1.79
CA PHE A 74 0.19 9.57 -1.00
C PHE A 74 -0.30 9.25 0.42
N LEU A 75 -1.18 8.27 0.57
CA LEU A 75 -1.64 7.77 1.86
C LEU A 75 -0.46 7.25 2.69
N MET A 76 0.38 6.36 2.16
CA MET A 76 1.56 5.83 2.86
C MET A 76 2.55 6.93 3.24
N TYR A 77 2.79 7.89 2.34
CA TYR A 77 3.61 9.07 2.62
C TYR A 77 3.03 9.90 3.79
N SER A 78 1.71 10.13 3.77
CA SER A 78 1.01 10.97 4.74
C SER A 78 1.00 10.42 6.17
N ILE A 79 1.21 9.11 6.37
CA ILE A 79 1.32 8.49 7.70
C ILE A 79 2.34 9.25 8.56
N TYR A 80 3.48 9.64 7.96
CA TYR A 80 4.59 10.26 8.70
C TYR A 80 4.99 11.66 8.22
N ARG A 81 4.83 11.97 6.93
CA ARG A 81 5.53 13.10 6.29
C ARG A 81 4.64 14.31 5.99
N VAL A 82 3.32 14.20 6.16
CA VAL A 82 2.41 15.35 6.02
C VAL A 82 2.23 16.07 7.35
N LYS A 83 2.49 17.38 7.35
CA LYS A 83 2.39 18.26 8.53
C LYS A 83 0.95 18.47 8.96
N ASP A 84 0.06 18.81 8.01
CA ASP A 84 -1.36 18.98 8.27
C ASP A 84 -2.05 17.61 8.38
N ARG A 85 -2.43 17.26 9.61
CA ARG A 85 -2.99 15.94 9.90
C ARG A 85 -4.43 15.79 9.42
N THR A 86 -5.13 16.89 9.15
CA THR A 86 -6.47 16.88 8.55
C THR A 86 -6.45 16.17 7.20
N ILE A 87 -5.39 16.42 6.40
CA ILE A 87 -5.18 15.75 5.12
C ILE A 87 -5.03 14.24 5.33
N PHE A 88 -4.19 13.81 6.28
CA PHE A 88 -4.02 12.38 6.58
C PHE A 88 -5.33 11.72 7.05
N TYR A 89 -6.10 12.38 7.91
CA TYR A 89 -7.38 11.85 8.39
C TYR A 89 -8.42 11.76 7.26
N GLY A 90 -8.45 12.76 6.38
CA GLY A 90 -9.26 12.71 5.16
C GLY A 90 -8.88 11.54 4.26
N LEU A 91 -7.57 11.32 4.03
CA LEU A 91 -7.08 10.19 3.25
C LEU A 91 -7.43 8.83 3.89
N LEU A 92 -7.42 8.73 5.22
CA LEU A 92 -7.85 7.50 5.92
C LEU A 92 -9.34 7.23 5.73
N LEU A 93 -10.18 8.27 5.80
CA LEU A 93 -11.60 8.14 5.53
C LEU A 93 -11.85 7.70 4.08
N VAL A 94 -11.17 8.35 3.13
CA VAL A 94 -11.24 7.97 1.71
C VAL A 94 -10.77 6.53 1.52
N TRP A 95 -9.67 6.11 2.16
CA TRP A 95 -9.17 4.72 2.09
C TRP A 95 -10.21 3.73 2.61
N PHE A 96 -10.81 4.03 3.77
CA PHE A 96 -11.81 3.19 4.37
C PHE A 96 -13.03 3.01 3.46
N VAL A 97 -13.56 4.11 2.92
CA VAL A 97 -14.71 4.08 1.99
C VAL A 97 -14.33 3.38 0.69
N ASN A 98 -13.16 3.67 0.13
CA ASN A 98 -12.68 3.10 -1.12
C ASN A 98 -12.55 1.58 -1.04
N VAL A 99 -11.98 1.05 0.04
CA VAL A 99 -11.80 -0.40 0.23
C VAL A 99 -13.05 -1.05 0.81
N PHE A 100 -13.38 -0.72 2.06
CA PHE A 100 -14.44 -1.40 2.80
C PHE A 100 -15.81 -0.91 2.37
N GLY A 101 -15.99 0.37 2.05
CA GLY A 101 -17.24 0.86 1.50
C GLY A 101 -17.60 0.18 0.18
N ASN A 102 -16.62 -0.05 -0.70
CA ASN A 102 -16.84 -0.77 -1.96
C ASN A 102 -17.23 -2.24 -1.72
N LEU A 103 -16.49 -2.96 -0.87
CA LEU A 103 -16.78 -4.36 -0.55
C LEU A 103 -18.13 -4.53 0.19
N LEU A 104 -18.46 -3.61 1.10
CA LEU A 104 -19.75 -3.63 1.80
C LEU A 104 -20.90 -3.27 0.87
N TYR A 105 -20.69 -2.38 -0.11
CA TYR A 105 -21.67 -2.11 -1.16
C TYR A 105 -21.95 -3.36 -2.00
N ASP A 106 -20.89 -4.07 -2.41
CA ASP A 106 -21.00 -5.35 -3.14
C ASP A 106 -21.83 -6.38 -2.35
N ILE A 107 -21.52 -6.57 -1.07
CA ILE A 107 -22.28 -7.44 -0.16
C ILE A 107 -23.74 -6.97 -0.04
N ALA A 108 -24.00 -5.67 0.07
CA ALA A 108 -25.34 -5.14 0.25
C ALA A 108 -26.22 -5.32 -1.00
N VAL A 109 -25.64 -5.20 -2.20
CA VAL A 109 -26.38 -5.31 -3.47
C VAL A 109 -26.51 -6.76 -3.91
N ASN A 110 -25.44 -7.54 -3.81
CA ASN A 110 -25.38 -8.90 -4.34
C ASN A 110 -25.62 -9.99 -3.29
N GLY A 111 -25.68 -9.62 -2.00
CA GLY A 111 -25.83 -10.55 -0.88
C GLY A 111 -24.54 -11.27 -0.47
N ASP A 112 -23.47 -11.12 -1.26
CA ASP A 112 -22.17 -11.72 -1.01
C ASP A 112 -21.07 -10.92 -1.72
N SER A 113 -19.82 -11.11 -1.31
CA SER A 113 -18.64 -10.69 -2.05
C SER A 113 -17.72 -11.90 -2.21
N MET A 114 -17.39 -12.21 -3.47
CA MET A 114 -16.75 -13.45 -3.87
C MET A 114 -15.34 -13.18 -4.38
N PHE A 115 -14.34 -13.81 -3.75
CA PHE A 115 -13.00 -13.88 -4.30
C PHE A 115 -12.95 -14.98 -5.36
N HIS A 116 -12.59 -14.59 -6.59
CA HIS A 116 -12.42 -15.48 -7.73
C HIS A 116 -10.95 -15.65 -8.02
N GLY A 117 -10.36 -16.77 -7.58
CA GLY A 117 -9.00 -17.13 -7.94
C GLY A 117 -9.00 -17.96 -9.22
N GLU A 118 -8.92 -17.34 -10.39
CA GLU A 118 -8.92 -18.05 -11.68
C GLU A 118 -7.81 -19.09 -11.77
N THR A 119 -6.62 -18.77 -11.26
CA THR A 119 -5.45 -19.67 -11.24
C THR A 119 -5.62 -20.87 -10.30
N LEU A 120 -6.51 -20.79 -9.29
CA LEU A 120 -6.70 -21.85 -8.29
C LEU A 120 -8.09 -22.50 -8.32
N ASN A 121 -9.00 -22.03 -9.19
CA ASN A 121 -10.42 -22.41 -9.22
C ASN A 121 -11.10 -22.33 -7.84
N VAL A 122 -10.75 -21.30 -7.08
CA VAL A 122 -11.27 -21.08 -5.72
C VAL A 122 -12.30 -19.95 -5.74
N HIS A 123 -13.52 -20.27 -5.31
CA HIS A 123 -14.60 -19.32 -5.07
C HIS A 123 -14.88 -19.29 -3.57
N ILE A 124 -14.32 -18.29 -2.88
CA ILE A 124 -14.54 -18.11 -1.45
C ILE A 124 -15.33 -16.83 -1.24
N SER A 125 -16.49 -16.98 -0.61
CA SER A 125 -17.19 -15.84 -0.01
C SER A 125 -16.25 -15.21 1.02
N ILE A 126 -15.89 -13.95 0.77
CA ILE A 126 -15.06 -13.17 1.69
C ILE A 126 -15.91 -12.30 2.61
N THR A 127 -17.24 -12.32 2.48
CA THR A 127 -18.18 -11.53 3.30
C THR A 127 -17.89 -11.63 4.79
N TRP A 128 -17.73 -12.85 5.29
CA TRP A 128 -17.45 -13.12 6.71
C TRP A 128 -16.07 -12.67 7.17
N ILE A 129 -15.17 -12.33 6.25
CA ILE A 129 -13.84 -11.77 6.53
C ILE A 129 -13.90 -10.24 6.42
N VAL A 130 -14.58 -9.72 5.40
CA VAL A 130 -14.69 -8.29 5.10
C VAL A 130 -15.34 -7.53 6.25
N ILE A 131 -16.46 -8.03 6.80
CA ILE A 131 -17.20 -7.34 7.86
C ILE A 131 -16.32 -7.19 9.12
N PRO A 132 -15.76 -8.26 9.72
CA PRO A 132 -14.86 -8.12 10.86
C PRO A 132 -13.63 -7.26 10.57
N LEU A 133 -13.05 -7.38 9.37
CA LEU A 133 -11.87 -6.61 8.99
C LEU A 133 -12.17 -5.11 8.87
N SER A 134 -13.39 -4.74 8.43
CA SER A 134 -13.83 -3.34 8.37
C SER A 134 -13.97 -2.74 9.77
N VAL A 135 -14.53 -3.48 10.73
CA VAL A 135 -14.63 -3.04 12.13
C VAL A 135 -13.24 -2.90 12.75
N LEU A 136 -12.35 -3.86 12.50
CA LEU A 136 -10.96 -3.78 12.93
C LEU A 136 -10.23 -2.57 12.33
N ALA A 137 -10.43 -2.29 11.04
CA ALA A 137 -9.87 -1.13 10.37
C ALA A 137 -10.34 0.19 11.02
N LEU A 138 -11.64 0.32 11.33
CA LEU A 138 -12.15 1.50 12.05
C LEU A 138 -11.52 1.65 13.43
N PHE A 139 -11.37 0.56 14.17
CA PHE A 139 -10.71 0.58 15.47
C PHE A 139 -9.25 1.03 15.36
N VAL A 140 -8.50 0.51 14.38
CA VAL A 140 -7.11 0.90 14.12
C VAL A 140 -7.03 2.37 13.71
N ILE A 141 -7.90 2.86 12.82
CA ILE A 141 -7.99 4.27 12.44
C ILE A 141 -8.22 5.14 13.68
N TYR A 142 -9.19 4.80 14.51
CA TYR A 142 -9.48 5.51 15.75
C TYR A 142 -8.26 5.57 16.68
N LYS A 143 -7.57 4.44 16.89
CA LYS A 143 -6.35 4.39 17.72
C LYS A 143 -5.25 5.25 17.14
N VAL A 144 -5.01 5.19 15.83
CA VAL A 144 -3.99 6.01 15.17
C VAL A 144 -4.31 7.49 15.29
N ILE A 145 -5.55 7.91 15.05
CA ILE A 145 -5.95 9.33 15.18
C ILE A 145 -5.74 9.81 16.61
N ARG A 146 -6.18 9.03 17.60
CA ARG A 146 -6.04 9.38 19.02
C ARG A 146 -4.57 9.53 19.42
N GLU A 147 -3.70 8.57 19.03
CA GLU A 147 -2.26 8.67 19.30
C GLU A 147 -1.61 9.83 18.56
N ASP A 148 -2.04 10.09 17.33
CA ASP A 148 -1.46 11.12 16.49
C ASP A 148 -1.81 12.55 16.94
N ALA A 149 -2.99 12.72 17.55
CA ALA A 149 -3.44 13.96 18.18
C ALA A 149 -2.73 14.24 19.52
N ALA A 150 -2.43 13.18 20.30
CA ALA A 150 -1.72 13.31 21.57
C ALA A 150 -0.19 13.29 21.42
N GLY A 151 0.33 12.84 20.28
CA GLY A 151 1.75 12.61 20.05
C GLY A 151 2.54 13.88 19.75
N PRO A 152 3.84 13.93 20.09
CA PRO A 152 4.68 15.07 19.79
C PRO A 152 4.91 15.21 18.27
N VAL A 153 4.98 16.46 17.82
CA VAL A 153 5.46 16.79 16.48
C VAL A 153 6.98 16.66 16.47
N VAL A 154 7.51 15.90 15.53
CA VAL A 154 8.96 15.77 15.30
C VAL A 154 9.37 16.46 14.01
N ASN A 155 10.68 16.56 13.78
CA ASN A 155 11.25 17.10 12.55
C ASN A 155 12.42 16.21 12.14
N ASP A 156 12.09 15.01 11.69
CA ASP A 156 13.08 14.00 11.31
C ASP A 156 13.29 14.06 9.79
N PRO A 157 14.45 14.53 9.29
CA PRO A 157 14.69 14.67 7.86
C PRO A 157 14.77 13.31 7.15
N TRP A 158 14.75 13.33 5.81
CA TRP A 158 14.99 12.14 5.00
C TRP A 158 16.43 11.65 5.17
N THR A 159 16.60 10.39 5.57
CA THR A 159 17.93 9.83 5.87
C THR A 159 18.45 8.96 4.73
N ARG A 160 19.76 8.65 4.74
CA ARG A 160 20.35 7.65 3.84
C ARG A 160 19.66 6.29 3.94
N ARG A 161 19.14 5.92 5.12
CA ARG A 161 18.39 4.68 5.31
C ARG A 161 17.08 4.68 4.54
N ASN A 162 16.37 5.81 4.48
CA ASN A 162 15.16 5.93 3.64
C ASN A 162 15.49 5.73 2.16
N THR A 163 16.56 6.37 1.67
CA THR A 163 17.04 6.21 0.30
C THR A 163 17.44 4.76 0.01
N LEU A 164 18.14 4.10 0.93
CA LEU A 164 18.50 2.69 0.80
C LEU A 164 17.25 1.79 0.73
N MET A 165 16.24 2.01 1.58
CA MET A 165 14.99 1.27 1.50
C MET A 165 14.30 1.47 0.15
N ALA A 166 14.24 2.71 -0.35
CA ALA A 166 13.66 2.99 -1.66
C ALA A 166 14.40 2.23 -2.78
N ILE A 167 15.73 2.23 -2.76
CA ILE A 167 16.55 1.49 -3.74
C ILE A 167 16.35 -0.02 -3.61
N LEU A 168 16.34 -0.57 -2.39
CA LEU A 168 16.17 -2.01 -2.19
C LEU A 168 14.77 -2.51 -2.60
N ILE A 169 13.75 -1.69 -2.42
CA ILE A 169 12.36 -2.06 -2.71
C ILE A 169 12.01 -1.83 -4.18
N LEU A 170 12.40 -0.69 -4.75
CA LEU A 170 12.07 -0.31 -6.12
C LEU A 170 13.14 -0.71 -7.14
N GLY A 171 14.39 -0.85 -6.71
CA GLY A 171 15.51 -1.26 -7.57
C GLY A 171 15.34 -2.63 -8.23
N PRO A 172 14.62 -3.61 -7.65
CA PRO A 172 14.32 -4.87 -8.33
C PRO A 172 13.29 -4.78 -9.46
N ILE A 173 12.59 -3.65 -9.66
CA ILE A 173 11.56 -3.51 -10.70
C ILE A 173 12.07 -3.84 -12.12
N PRO A 174 13.28 -3.45 -12.57
CA PRO A 174 13.78 -3.82 -13.88
C PRO A 174 13.97 -5.33 -14.05
N VAL A 175 14.45 -6.03 -13.01
CA VAL A 175 14.60 -7.49 -13.03
C VAL A 175 13.23 -8.15 -13.08
N GLN A 176 12.29 -7.66 -12.27
CA GLN A 176 10.90 -8.10 -12.24
C GLN A 176 10.21 -7.89 -13.60
N ALA A 177 10.48 -6.78 -14.28
CA ALA A 177 9.96 -6.52 -15.62
C ALA A 177 10.47 -7.55 -16.63
N VAL A 178 11.75 -7.94 -16.56
CA VAL A 178 12.30 -9.01 -17.41
C VAL A 178 11.63 -10.34 -17.08
N LEU A 179 11.54 -10.71 -15.79
CA LEU A 179 10.94 -11.98 -15.35
C LEU A 179 9.50 -12.14 -15.82
N LEU A 180 8.71 -11.06 -15.73
CA LEU A 180 7.30 -11.03 -16.11
C LEU A 180 7.11 -10.97 -17.64
N ALA A 181 7.92 -10.18 -18.35
CA ALA A 181 7.79 -10.02 -19.80
C ALA A 181 8.28 -11.24 -20.60
N THR A 182 9.29 -11.95 -20.10
CA THR A 182 9.85 -13.14 -20.79
C THR A 182 9.37 -14.46 -20.20
N GLY A 183 8.66 -14.42 -19.08
CA GLY A 183 8.16 -15.62 -18.41
C GLY A 183 7.03 -16.28 -19.18
N GLU A 184 7.01 -17.62 -19.18
CA GLU A 184 5.83 -18.35 -19.60
C GLU A 184 4.67 -18.02 -18.63
N PRO A 185 3.43 -17.83 -19.13
CA PRO A 185 2.26 -17.67 -18.27
C PRO A 185 2.19 -18.81 -17.26
N ASP A 186 2.00 -18.48 -15.98
CA ASP A 186 1.99 -19.42 -14.84
C ASP A 186 3.30 -20.19 -14.58
N GLY A 187 4.36 -19.90 -15.34
CA GLY A 187 5.70 -20.49 -15.19
C GLY A 187 6.46 -19.97 -13.96
N LEU A 188 7.55 -20.66 -13.59
CA LEU A 188 8.33 -20.34 -12.38
C LEU A 188 8.82 -18.88 -12.35
N THR A 189 9.23 -18.34 -13.50
CA THR A 189 9.70 -16.95 -13.62
C THR A 189 8.60 -15.93 -13.36
N ASP A 190 7.38 -16.19 -13.84
CA ASP A 190 6.20 -15.34 -13.58
C ASP A 190 5.86 -15.36 -12.09
N GLN A 191 5.82 -16.55 -11.48
CA GLN A 191 5.57 -16.71 -10.06
C GLN A 191 6.58 -15.96 -9.18
N ILE A 192 7.87 -16.00 -9.53
CA ILE A 192 8.90 -15.21 -8.84
C ILE A 192 8.63 -13.71 -8.98
N GLY A 193 8.31 -13.24 -10.19
CA GLY A 193 7.96 -11.84 -10.44
C GLY A 193 6.76 -11.37 -9.60
N VAL A 194 5.72 -12.20 -9.51
CA VAL A 194 4.52 -11.94 -8.68
C VAL A 194 4.87 -11.90 -7.20
N LEU A 195 5.64 -12.86 -6.69
CA LEU A 195 6.07 -12.88 -5.28
C LEU A 195 6.92 -11.66 -4.92
N MET A 196 7.77 -11.20 -5.84
CA MET A 196 8.49 -9.93 -5.70
C MET A 196 7.52 -8.76 -5.59
N SER A 197 6.49 -8.68 -6.45
CA SER A 197 5.44 -7.65 -6.40
C SER A 197 4.72 -7.62 -5.05
N ILE A 198 4.30 -8.80 -4.55
CA ILE A 198 3.60 -8.94 -3.27
C ILE A 198 4.51 -8.47 -2.13
N THR A 199 5.76 -8.90 -2.13
CA THR A 199 6.75 -8.50 -1.12
C THR A 199 6.96 -6.98 -1.11
N GLN A 200 7.06 -6.35 -2.29
CA GLN A 200 7.19 -4.90 -2.41
C GLN A 200 6.01 -4.15 -1.79
N CYS A 201 4.78 -4.67 -1.90
CA CYS A 201 3.59 -4.04 -1.29
C CYS A 201 3.75 -3.84 0.22
N PHE A 202 4.24 -4.88 0.91
CA PHE A 202 4.43 -4.87 2.35
C PHE A 202 5.67 -4.09 2.78
N LEU A 203 6.67 -3.98 1.90
CA LEU A 203 7.90 -3.25 2.21
C LEU A 203 7.80 -1.75 1.93
N LEU A 204 6.98 -1.32 0.98
CA LEU A 204 6.83 0.08 0.55
C LEU A 204 6.64 1.10 1.70
N PRO A 205 5.83 0.83 2.75
CA PRO A 205 5.72 1.76 3.87
C PRO A 205 7.05 2.06 4.59
N PHE A 206 8.03 1.15 4.54
CA PHE A 206 9.36 1.38 5.13
C PHE A 206 10.16 2.46 4.40
N VAL A 207 9.85 2.74 3.13
CA VAL A 207 10.45 3.87 2.41
C VAL A 207 10.17 5.18 3.13
N TYR A 208 8.93 5.38 3.58
CA TYR A 208 8.47 6.63 4.18
C TYR A 208 8.72 6.74 5.69
N ARG A 209 8.91 5.60 6.36
CA ARG A 209 9.14 5.51 7.81
C ARG A 209 10.33 6.38 8.24
N PRO A 210 10.21 7.24 9.27
CA PRO A 210 11.37 7.97 9.78
C PRO A 210 12.33 7.03 10.50
N TYR A 211 13.62 7.25 10.26
CA TYR A 211 14.72 6.57 10.94
C TYR A 211 15.56 7.62 11.67
N LYS A 212 15.99 7.31 12.91
CA LYS A 212 16.88 8.22 13.65
C LYS A 212 18.17 8.44 12.85
N SER A 213 18.60 9.70 12.74
CA SER A 213 19.92 10.01 12.19
C SER A 213 21.00 9.56 13.16
N VAL A 214 22.05 8.92 12.65
CA VAL A 214 23.18 8.37 13.42
C VAL A 214 23.86 9.42 14.33
N GLN A 215 23.70 10.71 14.06
CA GLN A 215 24.24 11.81 14.86
C GLN A 215 23.70 11.91 16.31
N GLU A 216 22.53 11.34 16.62
CA GLU A 216 22.03 11.26 18.01
C GLU A 216 22.76 10.21 18.87
N PHE A 217 23.43 9.22 18.28
CA PHE A 217 24.11 8.18 19.05
C PHE A 217 25.47 8.65 19.60
N THR A 218 26.12 9.61 18.95
CA THR A 218 27.44 10.10 19.36
C THR A 218 27.34 11.14 20.48
N THR A 219 26.26 11.93 20.53
CA THR A 219 26.08 13.00 21.54
C THR A 219 25.69 12.49 22.92
N VAL A 220 25.07 11.30 23.01
CA VAL A 220 24.73 10.70 24.32
C VAL A 220 25.96 10.08 24.99
N GLN A 221 26.96 9.62 24.23
CA GLN A 221 28.18 9.04 24.81
C GLN A 221 29.16 10.12 25.31
N THR A 222 29.22 11.29 24.68
CA THR A 222 30.11 12.39 25.10
C THR A 222 29.56 13.23 26.25
N ALA A 223 28.31 13.03 26.67
CA ALA A 223 27.70 13.77 27.79
C ALA A 223 27.76 13.01 29.13
N THR A 224 28.36 11.81 29.14
CA THR A 224 28.54 10.96 30.31
C THR A 224 30.01 10.78 30.72
N GLU A 225 30.92 11.59 30.19
CA GLU A 225 32.32 11.65 30.61
C GLU A 225 32.64 12.98 31.31
#